data_AF-A0A379FZ63-F1
#
_entry.id   AF-A0A379FZ63-F1
#
_cell.length_a   1.000
_cell.length_b   1.000
_cell.length_c   1.000
_cell.angle_alpha   90.00
_cell.angle_beta   90.00
_cell.angle_gamma   90.00
#
_symmetry.space_group_name_H-M   'P 1'
#
loop_
_entity.id
_entity.type
_entity.pdbx_description
1 polymer ?
#
loop_
_entity_poly.entity_id
_entity_poly.type
_entity_poly.pdbx_seq_one_letter_code
_entity_poly.pdbx_strand_id
1 'polypeptide(L)'
;MMISNLLALTEKRLERVQLEQKKLRLAMAHLQQEQVHLRQRIEILFTHVTVYEKSEELNQIDFWERQRLKAVVLSEIAQFEYQIENIVSELSKYHLLKQQMSERGFILRNKCEKFRKYLKQQCRARWLKLEHQQQNETEELLVHVDNKIYS
;
A
#
# COMPACT_ATOMS: atom_id res chain seq x y z
N MET A 1 21.83 10.84 -21.08
CA MET A 1 20.64 11.66 -20.76
C MET A 1 19.33 10.87 -20.70
N MET A 2 19.12 9.82 -21.50
CA MET A 2 17.84 9.09 -21.50
C MET A 2 17.56 8.28 -20.22
N ILE A 3 18.58 7.63 -19.64
CA ILE A 3 18.39 6.69 -18.51
C ILE A 3 18.20 7.40 -17.16
N SER A 4 18.81 8.57 -16.95
CA SER A 4 18.56 9.40 -15.76
C SER A 4 17.10 9.88 -15.70
N ASN A 5 16.53 10.24 -16.86
CA ASN A 5 15.12 10.65 -16.95
C ASN A 5 14.18 9.45 -16.69
N LEU A 6 14.52 8.26 -17.20
CA LEU A 6 13.78 7.03 -16.92
C LEU A 6 13.84 6.65 -15.44
N LEU A 7 14.99 6.84 -14.79
CA LEU A 7 15.13 6.64 -13.34
C LEU A 7 14.18 7.58 -12.58
N ALA A 8 14.25 8.89 -12.82
CA ALA A 8 13.42 9.88 -12.14
C ALA A 8 11.91 9.61 -12.34
N LEU A 9 11.49 9.22 -13.56
CA LEU A 9 10.11 8.85 -13.84
C LEU A 9 9.69 7.60 -13.06
N THR A 10 10.57 6.61 -12.96
CA THR A 10 10.28 5.34 -12.25
C THR A 10 10.24 5.54 -10.75
N GLU A 11 11.11 6.39 -10.20
CA GLU A 11 11.11 6.80 -8.79
C GLU A 11 9.81 7.54 -8.43
N LYS A 12 9.39 8.51 -9.25
CA LYS A 12 8.10 9.20 -9.06
C LYS A 12 6.90 8.25 -9.10
N ARG A 13 6.94 7.22 -9.96
CA ARG A 13 5.90 6.17 -10.00
C ARG A 13 5.93 5.30 -8.75
N LEU A 14 7.12 4.96 -8.24
CA LEU A 14 7.27 4.19 -7.01
C LEU A 14 6.73 4.97 -5.80
N GLU A 15 7.03 6.25 -5.69
CA GLU A 15 6.51 7.14 -4.63
C GLU A 15 4.99 7.20 -4.64
N ARG A 16 4.37 7.33 -5.83
CA ARG A 16 2.90 7.30 -5.96
C ARG A 16 2.30 5.99 -5.44
N VAL A 17 2.88 4.85 -5.82
CA VAL A 17 2.42 3.54 -5.33
C VAL A 17 2.57 3.43 -3.81
N GLN A 18 3.66 3.94 -3.23
CA GLN A 18 3.85 3.95 -1.78
C GLN A 18 2.83 4.83 -1.06
N LEU A 19 2.51 6.00 -1.62
CA LEU A 19 1.48 6.89 -1.08
C LEU A 19 0.10 6.24 -1.14
N GLU A 20 -0.25 5.61 -2.27
CA GLU A 20 -1.51 4.88 -2.43
C GLU A 20 -1.59 3.69 -1.47
N GLN A 21 -0.51 2.93 -1.27
CA GLN A 21 -0.45 1.87 -0.27
C GLN A 21 -0.68 2.40 1.15
N LYS A 22 -0.15 3.59 1.49
CA LYS A 22 -0.39 4.21 2.80
C LYS A 22 -1.86 4.57 2.98
N LYS A 23 -2.49 5.19 1.96
CA LYS A 23 -3.92 5.52 1.98
C LYS A 23 -4.78 4.26 2.12
N LEU A 24 -4.47 3.22 1.36
CA LEU A 24 -5.18 1.94 1.43
C LEU A 24 -5.10 1.31 2.83
N ARG A 25 -3.92 1.32 3.46
CA ARG A 25 -3.76 0.80 4.83
C ARG A 25 -4.61 1.55 5.84
N LEU A 26 -4.68 2.88 5.73
CA LEU A 26 -5.52 3.70 6.61
C LEU A 26 -7.01 3.38 6.40
N ALA A 27 -7.46 3.27 5.16
CA ALA A 27 -8.83 2.89 4.85
C ALA A 27 -9.20 1.50 5.39
N MET A 28 -8.30 0.51 5.22
CA MET A 28 -8.49 -0.83 5.79
C MET A 28 -8.58 -0.79 7.32
N ALA A 29 -7.71 -0.03 7.99
CA ALA A 29 -7.73 0.09 9.44
C ALA A 29 -9.03 0.73 9.96
N HIS A 30 -9.53 1.76 9.26
CA HIS A 30 -10.82 2.38 9.57
C HIS A 30 -11.97 1.37 9.46
N LEU A 31 -12.06 0.66 8.36
CA LEU A 31 -13.10 -0.36 8.15
C LEU A 31 -13.03 -1.49 9.18
N GLN A 32 -11.83 -1.92 9.57
CA GLN A 32 -11.64 -2.91 10.63
C GLN A 32 -12.13 -2.39 11.99
N GLN A 33 -11.84 -1.13 12.31
CA GLN A 33 -12.33 -0.50 13.54
C GLN A 33 -13.86 -0.38 13.54
N GLU A 34 -14.45 0.02 12.41
CA GLU A 34 -15.89 0.11 12.23
C GLU A 34 -16.57 -1.25 12.41
N GLN A 35 -15.98 -2.31 11.83
CA GLN A 35 -16.46 -3.68 12.02
C GLN A 35 -16.47 -4.08 13.50
N VAL A 36 -15.40 -3.78 14.26
CA VAL A 36 -15.33 -4.08 15.69
C VAL A 36 -16.42 -3.33 16.45
N HIS A 37 -16.62 -2.05 16.15
CA HIS A 37 -17.66 -1.24 16.80
C HIS A 37 -19.07 -1.78 16.51
N LEU A 38 -19.36 -2.16 15.26
CA LEU A 38 -20.65 -2.77 14.90
C LEU A 38 -20.87 -4.10 15.63
N ARG A 39 -19.84 -4.94 15.75
CA ARG A 39 -19.94 -6.21 16.50
C ARG A 39 -20.23 -5.97 17.99
N GLN A 40 -19.58 -5.01 18.61
CA GLN A 40 -19.86 -4.63 20.00
C GLN A 40 -21.30 -4.13 20.17
N ARG A 41 -21.81 -3.35 19.21
CA ARG A 41 -23.18 -2.86 19.24
C ARG A 41 -24.20 -3.99 19.08
N ILE A 42 -23.93 -4.94 18.20
CA ILE A 42 -24.75 -6.17 18.06
C ILE A 42 -24.76 -6.97 19.36
N GLU A 43 -23.60 -7.15 20.02
CA GLU A 43 -23.52 -7.86 21.30
C GLU A 43 -24.40 -7.22 22.39
N ILE A 44 -24.36 -5.88 22.50
CA ILE A 44 -25.24 -5.13 23.40
C ILE A 44 -26.72 -5.37 23.03
N LEU A 45 -27.09 -5.27 21.76
CA LEU A 45 -28.47 -5.50 21.33
C LEU A 45 -28.94 -6.93 21.59
N PHE A 46 -28.07 -7.94 21.46
CA PHE A 46 -28.40 -9.31 21.85
C PHE A 46 -28.73 -9.42 23.34
N THR A 47 -28.02 -8.70 24.22
CA THR A 47 -28.40 -8.67 25.65
C THR A 47 -29.81 -8.10 25.85
N HIS A 48 -30.21 -7.09 25.09
CA HIS A 48 -31.58 -6.57 25.12
C HIS A 48 -32.61 -7.60 24.61
N VAL A 49 -32.30 -8.35 23.55
CA VAL A 49 -33.18 -9.42 23.06
C VAL A 49 -33.44 -10.47 24.15
N THR A 50 -32.42 -10.87 24.90
CA THR A 50 -32.59 -11.88 25.98
C THR A 50 -33.52 -11.40 27.10
N VAL A 51 -33.63 -10.09 27.35
CA VAL A 51 -34.58 -9.54 28.32
C VAL A 51 -36.02 -9.78 27.85
N TYR A 52 -36.29 -9.63 26.56
CA TYR A 52 -37.60 -9.88 25.97
C TYR A 52 -37.97 -11.37 25.87
N GLU A 53 -37.02 -12.27 26.09
CA GLU A 53 -37.24 -13.73 26.05
C GLU A 53 -37.57 -14.32 27.43
N LYS A 54 -37.45 -13.53 28.50
CA LYS A 54 -37.81 -13.98 29.85
C LYS A 54 -39.30 -14.29 29.94
N SER A 55 -39.60 -15.47 30.49
CA SER A 55 -40.96 -15.89 30.80
C SER A 55 -41.48 -15.08 31.99
N GLU A 56 -42.35 -14.11 31.71
CA GLU A 56 -43.08 -13.34 32.71
C GLU A 56 -44.57 -13.46 32.41
N GLU A 57 -45.40 -13.51 33.45
CA GLU A 57 -46.84 -13.42 33.30
C GLU A 57 -47.21 -11.99 32.88
N LEU A 58 -47.46 -11.81 31.58
CA LEU A 58 -47.84 -10.53 31.00
C LEU A 58 -49.32 -10.54 30.67
N ASN A 59 -49.96 -9.38 30.78
CA ASN A 59 -51.24 -9.18 30.12
C ASN A 59 -51.05 -9.14 28.59
N GLN A 60 -52.15 -9.23 27.85
CA GLN A 60 -52.11 -9.30 26.39
C GLN A 60 -51.44 -8.08 25.74
N ILE A 61 -51.65 -6.88 26.28
CA ILE A 61 -51.11 -5.63 25.72
C ILE A 61 -49.60 -5.61 25.91
N ASP A 62 -49.12 -5.92 27.11
CA ASP A 62 -47.69 -5.94 27.45
C ASP A 62 -46.95 -7.03 26.67
N PHE A 63 -47.61 -8.16 26.39
CA PHE A 63 -47.06 -9.20 25.51
C PHE A 63 -46.81 -8.67 24.10
N TRP A 64 -47.81 -8.04 23.47
CA TRP A 64 -47.67 -7.54 22.10
C TRP A 64 -46.66 -6.39 22.01
N GLU A 65 -46.64 -5.51 23.01
CA GLU A 65 -45.65 -4.43 23.05
C GLU A 65 -44.22 -4.99 23.20
N ARG A 66 -44.02 -6.01 24.04
CA ARG A 66 -42.75 -6.74 24.13
C ARG A 66 -42.32 -7.35 22.80
N GLN A 67 -43.24 -8.00 22.08
CA GLN A 67 -42.93 -8.57 20.76
C GLN A 67 -42.58 -7.49 19.74
N ARG A 68 -43.29 -6.34 19.76
CA ARG A 68 -43.00 -5.19 18.90
C ARG A 68 -41.59 -4.65 19.16
N LEU A 69 -41.23 -4.42 20.42
CA LEU A 69 -39.90 -3.94 20.80
C LEU A 69 -38.80 -4.96 20.43
N LYS A 70 -39.04 -6.26 20.67
CA LYS A 70 -38.11 -7.32 20.25
C LYS A 70 -37.89 -7.30 18.73
N ALA A 71 -38.95 -7.19 17.94
CA ALA A 71 -38.86 -7.14 16.49
C ALA A 71 -38.06 -5.93 15.99
N VAL A 72 -38.21 -4.76 16.63
CA VAL A 72 -37.41 -3.57 16.35
C VAL A 72 -35.92 -3.85 16.60
N VAL A 73 -35.57 -4.37 17.77
CA VAL A 73 -34.17 -4.68 18.11
C VAL A 73 -33.57 -5.72 17.15
N LEU A 74 -34.33 -6.77 16.80
CA LEU A 74 -33.88 -7.76 15.81
C LEU A 74 -33.64 -7.14 14.43
N SER A 75 -34.49 -6.19 14.01
CA SER A 75 -34.29 -5.48 12.74
C SER A 75 -33.03 -4.61 12.74
N GLU A 76 -32.70 -3.99 13.87
CA GLU A 76 -31.45 -3.23 14.03
C GLU A 76 -30.22 -4.15 13.99
N ILE A 77 -30.29 -5.31 14.64
CA ILE A 77 -29.22 -6.32 14.57
C ILE A 77 -28.99 -6.75 13.11
N ALA A 78 -30.06 -7.11 12.39
CA ALA A 78 -29.97 -7.52 10.99
C ALA A 78 -29.36 -6.43 10.09
N GLN A 79 -29.69 -5.15 10.36
CA GLN A 79 -29.08 -4.03 9.64
C GLN A 79 -27.57 -3.93 9.89
N PHE A 80 -27.12 -4.10 11.14
CA PHE A 80 -25.69 -4.08 11.46
C PHE A 80 -24.96 -5.30 10.90
N GLU A 81 -25.58 -6.48 10.89
CA GLU A 81 -25.02 -7.68 10.25
C GLU A 81 -24.81 -7.46 8.74
N TYR A 82 -25.79 -6.88 8.05
CA TYR A 82 -25.66 -6.52 6.64
C TYR A 82 -24.52 -5.50 6.41
N GLN A 83 -24.37 -4.50 7.29
CA GLN A 83 -23.25 -3.56 7.22
C GLN A 83 -21.89 -4.27 7.40
N ILE A 84 -21.80 -5.23 8.33
CA ILE A 84 -20.59 -6.03 8.53
C ILE A 84 -20.26 -6.85 7.28
N GLU A 85 -21.25 -7.47 6.64
CA GLU A 85 -21.04 -8.22 5.39
C GLU A 85 -20.48 -7.33 4.27
N ASN A 86 -21.02 -6.12 4.12
CA ASN A 86 -20.50 -5.13 3.17
C ASN A 86 -19.05 -4.76 3.49
N ILE A 87 -18.73 -4.49 4.76
CA ILE A 87 -17.36 -4.18 5.19
C ILE A 87 -16.41 -5.35 4.89
N VAL A 88 -16.83 -6.60 5.15
CA VAL A 88 -16.02 -7.80 4.86
C VAL A 88 -15.75 -7.94 3.36
N SER A 89 -16.76 -7.69 2.52
CA SER A 89 -16.61 -7.67 1.05
C SER A 89 -15.63 -6.59 0.59
N GLU A 90 -15.73 -5.37 1.14
CA GLU A 90 -14.80 -4.28 0.83
C GLU A 90 -13.37 -4.56 1.29
N LEU A 91 -13.19 -5.07 2.51
CA LEU A 91 -11.88 -5.48 3.02
C LEU A 91 -11.24 -6.55 2.12
N SER A 92 -12.02 -7.49 1.62
CA SER A 92 -11.54 -8.52 0.68
C SER A 92 -11.02 -7.89 -0.62
N LYS A 93 -11.75 -6.91 -1.18
CA LYS A 93 -11.29 -6.13 -2.36
C LYS A 93 -10.00 -5.37 -2.06
N TYR A 94 -9.90 -4.75 -0.89
CA TYR A 94 -8.71 -4.00 -0.47
C TYR A 94 -7.50 -4.92 -0.23
N HIS A 95 -7.70 -6.14 0.28
CA HIS A 95 -6.64 -7.13 0.40
C HIS A 95 -6.04 -7.50 -0.96
N LEU A 96 -6.89 -7.74 -1.97
CA LEU A 96 -6.43 -7.99 -3.33
C LEU A 96 -5.66 -6.79 -3.90
N LEU A 97 -6.20 -5.58 -3.75
CA LEU A 97 -5.55 -4.35 -4.21
C LEU A 97 -4.18 -4.14 -3.54
N LYS A 98 -4.09 -4.42 -2.23
CA LYS A 98 -2.84 -4.35 -1.46
C LYS A 98 -1.79 -5.30 -2.03
N GLN A 99 -2.17 -6.52 -2.40
CA GLN A 99 -1.26 -7.49 -3.02
C GLN A 99 -0.74 -6.98 -4.37
N GLN A 100 -1.64 -6.55 -5.26
CA GLN A 100 -1.28 -6.01 -6.57
C GLN A 100 -0.35 -4.78 -6.47
N MET A 101 -0.62 -3.89 -5.50
CA MET A 101 0.24 -2.75 -5.23
C MET A 101 1.61 -3.14 -4.69
N SER A 102 1.68 -4.19 -3.86
CA SER A 102 2.95 -4.72 -3.35
C SER A 102 3.83 -5.24 -4.47
N GLU A 103 3.26 -6.05 -5.36
CA GLU A 103 3.93 -6.58 -6.56
C GLU A 103 4.41 -5.45 -7.48
N ARG A 104 3.53 -4.49 -7.77
CA ARG A 104 3.89 -3.31 -8.57
C ARG A 104 5.02 -2.50 -7.94
N GLY A 105 4.96 -2.29 -6.62
CA GLY A 105 6.00 -1.60 -5.87
C GLY A 105 7.35 -2.32 -5.93
N PHE A 106 7.35 -3.65 -5.81
CA PHE A 106 8.54 -4.48 -5.95
C PHE A 106 9.16 -4.37 -7.36
N ILE A 107 8.35 -4.48 -8.40
CA ILE A 107 8.81 -4.33 -9.80
C ILE A 107 9.45 -2.96 -10.02
N LEU A 108 8.80 -1.89 -9.56
CA LEU A 108 9.32 -0.53 -9.71
C LEU A 108 10.62 -0.32 -8.95
N ARG A 109 10.74 -0.84 -7.71
CA ARG A 109 11.98 -0.80 -6.93
C ARG A 109 13.13 -1.48 -7.67
N ASN A 110 12.91 -2.68 -8.20
CA ASN A 110 13.90 -3.42 -8.97
C ASN A 110 14.33 -2.65 -10.23
N LYS A 111 13.39 -2.00 -10.92
CA LYS A 111 13.71 -1.15 -12.08
C LYS A 111 14.58 0.04 -11.69
N CYS A 112 14.23 0.75 -10.61
CA CYS A 112 15.06 1.85 -10.09
C CYS A 112 16.48 1.38 -9.76
N GLU A 113 16.64 0.24 -9.08
CA GLU A 113 17.95 -0.32 -8.77
C GLU A 113 18.76 -0.67 -10.01
N LYS A 114 18.14 -1.27 -11.03
CA LYS A 114 18.79 -1.57 -12.31
C LYS A 114 19.27 -0.29 -13.00
N PHE A 115 18.44 0.76 -13.06
CA PHE A 115 18.85 2.03 -13.64
C PHE A 115 19.98 2.69 -12.86
N ARG A 116 19.94 2.68 -11.52
CA ARG A 116 21.04 3.21 -10.68
C ARG A 116 22.34 2.45 -10.91
N LYS A 117 22.30 1.11 -10.98
CA LYS A 117 23.47 0.27 -11.28
C LYS A 117 24.03 0.60 -12.66
N TYR A 118 23.18 0.72 -13.68
CA TYR A 118 23.59 1.09 -15.03
C TYR A 118 24.26 2.47 -15.06
N LEU A 119 23.67 3.48 -14.42
CA LEU A 119 24.26 4.83 -14.38
C LEU A 119 25.63 4.83 -13.70
N LYS A 120 25.80 4.08 -12.61
CA LYS A 120 27.11 3.91 -11.95
C LYS A 120 28.14 3.29 -12.89
N GLN A 121 27.78 2.23 -13.61
CA GLN A 121 28.66 1.60 -14.60
C GLN A 121 29.02 2.55 -15.75
N GLN A 122 28.03 3.28 -16.27
CA GLN A 122 28.25 4.26 -17.34
C GLN A 122 29.20 5.38 -16.89
N CYS A 123 29.05 5.88 -15.66
CA CYS A 123 29.98 6.85 -15.10
C CYS A 123 31.39 6.26 -15.03
N ARG A 124 31.57 5.08 -14.44
CA ARG A 124 32.88 4.42 -14.33
C ARG A 124 33.55 4.23 -15.69
N ALA A 125 32.81 3.78 -16.71
CA ALA A 125 33.34 3.61 -18.06
C ALA A 125 33.81 4.93 -18.69
N ARG A 126 33.10 6.03 -18.45
CA ARG A 126 33.53 7.37 -18.92
C ARG A 126 34.80 7.84 -18.24
N TRP A 127 34.91 7.62 -16.93
CA TRP A 127 36.11 7.96 -16.15
C TRP A 127 37.33 7.20 -16.66
N LEU A 128 37.22 5.88 -16.80
CA LEU A 128 38.30 5.04 -17.34
C LEU A 128 38.71 5.46 -18.76
N LYS A 129 37.74 5.82 -19.61
CA LYS A 129 38.04 6.30 -20.97
C LYS A 129 38.81 7.62 -20.95
N LEU A 130 38.44 8.54 -20.08
CA LEU A 130 39.13 9.83 -19.93
C LEU A 130 40.56 9.63 -19.39
N GLU A 131 40.71 8.75 -18.39
CA GLU A 131 42.02 8.42 -17.81
C GLU A 131 42.96 7.80 -18.86
N HIS A 132 42.48 6.83 -19.65
CA HIS A 132 43.27 6.27 -20.75
C HIS A 132 43.61 7.31 -21.82
N GLN A 133 42.70 8.22 -22.13
CA GLN A 133 42.98 9.29 -23.08
C GLN A 133 44.11 10.21 -22.55
N GLN A 134 44.07 10.58 -21.27
CA GLN A 134 45.12 11.40 -20.64
C GLN A 134 46.48 10.67 -20.58
N GLN A 135 46.48 9.36 -20.31
CA GLN A 135 47.69 8.54 -20.34
C GLN A 135 48.32 8.55 -21.74
N ASN A 136 47.53 8.29 -22.79
CA ASN A 136 48.01 8.30 -24.17
C ASN A 136 48.54 9.69 -24.56
N GLU A 137 47.83 10.77 -24.23
CA GLU A 137 48.28 12.14 -24.49
C GLU A 137 49.63 12.43 -23.79
N THR A 138 49.81 11.95 -22.57
CA THR A 138 51.07 12.10 -21.82
C THR A 138 52.20 11.30 -22.45
N GLU A 139 51.95 10.05 -22.85
CA GLU A 139 52.93 9.20 -23.54
C GLU A 139 53.37 9.80 -24.88
N GLU A 140 52.44 10.31 -25.68
CA GLU A 140 52.75 11.02 -26.94
C GLU A 140 53.62 12.26 -26.69
N LEU A 141 53.30 13.07 -25.68
CA LEU A 141 54.09 14.24 -25.33
C LEU A 141 55.52 13.87 -24.88
N LEU A 142 55.68 12.79 -24.10
CA LEU A 142 57.00 12.30 -23.69
C LEU A 142 57.83 11.86 -24.91
N VAL A 143 57.25 11.08 -25.82
CA VAL A 143 57.92 10.66 -27.07
C VAL A 143 58.33 11.87 -27.92
N HIS A 144 57.48 12.90 -28.01
CA HIS A 144 57.81 14.11 -28.77
C HIS A 144 58.87 15.00 -28.11
N VAL A 145 58.96 15.01 -26.78
CA VAL A 145 60.02 15.71 -26.03
C VAL A 145 61.34 14.98 -26.19
N ASP A 146 61.36 13.65 -26.03
CA ASP A 146 62.56 12.84 -26.22
C ASP A 146 63.11 12.99 -27.65
N ASN A 147 62.25 12.92 -28.67
CA ASN A 147 62.67 13.14 -30.06
C ASN A 147 63.23 14.53 -30.36
N LYS A 148 62.91 15.56 -29.54
CA LYS A 148 63.49 16.91 -29.67
C LYS A 148 64.83 17.08 -28.94
N ILE A 149 65.12 16.24 -27.94
CA ILE A 149 66.38 16.27 -27.19
C ILE A 149 67.49 15.51 -27.94
N TYR A 150 67.10 14.50 -28.72
CA TYR A 150 68.02 13.68 -29.53
C TYR A 150 68.11 14.11 -31.02
N SER A 151 67.59 15.30 -31.36
CA SER A 151 67.77 15.98 -32.66
C SER A 151 68.71 17.17 -32.51
#